data_AF-A0A6P8EZ71-F1
#
_entry.id   AF-A0A6P8EZ71-F1
#
_cell.length_a   1.000
_cell.length_b   1.000
_cell.length_c   1.000
_cell.angle_alpha   90.00
_cell.angle_beta   90.00
_cell.angle_gamma   90.00
#
_symmetry.space_group_name_H-M   'P 1'
#
loop_
_entity.id
_entity.type
_entity.pdbx_description
1 polymer ?
#
loop_
_entity_poly.entity_id
_entity_poly.type
_entity_poly.pdbx_seq_one_letter_code
_entity_poly.pdbx_strand_id
1 'polypeptide(L)'
;MLKVTVWNAGLVVLLWLLLGDFVVGWFHYNIISNTPQNHHSEKSASDNEEQSCFCHLTGVLDDCFCDIESIDAFNNFKLYPLIRKLTEKDFFRYYRVNLKRPCPFWAEDGQCSIKDCHVEPCPESRIPVGIKSGNYNKYSKVVNTELGDLSDCEQAQNLGAINSTLSNQSKEAFEDWTRHDDAQDHFCELDDDTAPDTEYVDLIFNPERYTGYKGPSAWRVWNSIYEENCFKPRSVYRPLNPLTPSRGDDDGEGFYNWLEGLCLEKRVFYRLISGLHTSINIHLCADYLLDEGWGKELWGPNVQEFRRRFDPAEAKGEGTRRLKNLYFLYLIELRALSKVAPYFERAFVNLYTGNIREDLTTKELLLRIFNETRAFPMHFDEKSMFAGHKIEAKILKEEFRLHFKNISRIMDCVGCSKCRLWGKLQTQGLGTALKILFSEKEIKNLPENSPSKGFQLTRQEIVALLNGFSRLSTSIKELHNFRTLLDEHR
;
A
#
# COMPACT_ATOMS: atom_id res chain seq x y z
N MET A 1 -72.29 41.54 -34.15
CA MET A 1 -72.51 40.62 -33.01
C MET A 1 -73.36 39.47 -33.51
N LEU A 2 -72.72 38.35 -33.85
CA LEU A 2 -72.65 37.16 -33.00
C LEU A 2 -74.02 36.50 -32.82
N LYS A 3 -74.24 35.35 -33.46
CA LYS A 3 -74.08 34.07 -32.77
C LYS A 3 -74.47 32.89 -33.67
N VAL A 4 -74.00 31.75 -33.21
CA VAL A 4 -74.54 30.40 -33.36
C VAL A 4 -73.95 29.61 -34.53
N THR A 5 -72.75 29.03 -34.38
CA THR A 5 -72.40 27.82 -33.60
C THR A 5 -72.86 26.52 -34.24
N VAL A 6 -71.84 25.67 -34.45
CA VAL A 6 -71.87 24.23 -34.16
C VAL A 6 -72.68 23.40 -35.15
N TRP A 7 -72.17 23.34 -36.39
CA TRP A 7 -72.39 22.17 -37.25
C TRP A 7 -71.28 21.96 -38.28
N ASN A 8 -70.02 22.26 -37.95
CA ASN A 8 -68.88 22.02 -38.87
C ASN A 8 -67.57 21.58 -38.16
N ALA A 9 -67.61 21.25 -36.86
CA ALA A 9 -66.42 20.84 -36.11
C ALA A 9 -66.13 19.32 -36.15
N GLY A 10 -67.05 18.49 -36.63
CA GLY A 10 -66.85 17.04 -36.77
C GLY A 10 -66.24 16.60 -38.11
N LEU A 11 -66.31 17.44 -39.15
CA LEU A 11 -65.95 17.06 -40.52
C LEU A 11 -64.55 17.55 -40.95
N VAL A 12 -63.94 18.48 -40.20
CA VAL A 12 -62.57 18.96 -40.45
C VAL A 12 -61.51 18.08 -39.75
N VAL A 13 -61.90 17.33 -38.70
CA VAL A 13 -60.99 16.44 -37.95
C VAL A 13 -60.75 15.11 -38.68
N LEU A 14 -61.69 14.63 -39.49
CA LEU A 14 -61.53 13.39 -40.29
C LEU A 14 -60.72 13.59 -41.59
N LEU A 15 -60.55 14.85 -42.07
CA LEU A 15 -59.79 15.16 -43.28
C LEU A 15 -58.33 15.58 -43.02
N TRP A 16 -57.97 15.91 -41.77
CA TRP A 16 -56.57 16.16 -41.38
C TRP A 16 -55.78 14.88 -41.03
N LEU A 17 -56.46 13.79 -40.66
CA LEU A 17 -55.81 12.50 -40.38
C LEU A 17 -55.56 11.62 -41.62
N LEU A 18 -56.07 11.99 -42.81
CA LEU A 18 -55.94 11.17 -44.03
C LEU A 18 -55.01 11.76 -45.10
N LEU A 19 -54.39 12.93 -44.88
CA LEU A 19 -53.46 13.55 -45.85
C LEU A 19 -52.12 14.02 -45.25
N GLY A 20 -51.88 13.78 -43.95
CA GLY A 20 -50.61 14.14 -43.28
C GLY A 20 -49.45 13.15 -43.52
N ASP A 21 -49.74 11.92 -43.95
CA ASP A 21 -48.73 10.85 -44.09
C ASP A 21 -48.00 10.81 -45.44
N PHE A 22 -48.27 11.75 -46.36
CA PHE A 22 -47.75 11.65 -47.74
C PHE A 22 -46.67 12.67 -48.15
N VAL A 23 -46.17 13.53 -47.23
CA VAL A 23 -45.12 14.53 -47.56
C VAL A 23 -43.82 14.36 -46.77
N VAL A 24 -43.79 13.55 -45.69
CA VAL A 24 -42.54 13.28 -44.94
C VAL A 24 -41.74 12.10 -45.54
N GLY A 25 -42.38 11.24 -46.34
CA GLY A 25 -41.74 10.06 -46.94
C GLY A 25 -40.87 10.29 -48.19
N TRP A 26 -40.87 11.50 -48.79
CA TRP A 26 -40.19 11.74 -50.06
C TRP A 26 -38.87 12.52 -49.95
N PHE A 27 -38.62 13.25 -48.85
CA PHE A 27 -37.36 14.00 -48.66
C PHE A 27 -36.24 13.24 -47.94
N HIS A 28 -36.48 12.05 -47.40
CA HIS A 28 -35.42 11.20 -46.82
C HIS A 28 -34.84 10.15 -47.78
N TYR A 29 -35.39 10.00 -48.99
CA TYR A 29 -35.05 8.89 -49.91
C TYR A 29 -33.92 9.20 -50.93
N ASN A 30 -33.30 10.38 -50.95
CA ASN A 30 -32.26 10.71 -51.96
C ASN A 30 -30.96 11.33 -51.45
N ILE A 31 -30.65 11.22 -50.16
CA ILE A 31 -29.32 11.58 -49.64
C ILE A 31 -28.81 10.44 -48.75
N ILE A 32 -27.71 9.82 -49.17
CA ILE A 32 -26.95 8.70 -48.57
C ILE A 32 -27.34 7.31 -49.12
N SER A 33 -27.20 7.18 -50.42
CA SER A 33 -26.66 5.98 -51.04
C SER A 33 -25.17 5.82 -50.68
N ASN A 34 -24.83 4.80 -49.89
CA ASN A 34 -23.68 3.89 -50.05
C ASN A 34 -23.34 3.18 -48.73
N THR A 35 -23.82 1.94 -48.54
CA THR A 35 -22.99 0.74 -48.28
C THR A 35 -23.89 -0.50 -48.09
N PRO A 36 -23.60 -1.65 -48.73
CA PRO A 36 -24.39 -2.88 -48.61
C PRO A 36 -23.91 -3.82 -47.48
N GLN A 37 -24.85 -4.68 -47.06
CA GLN A 37 -24.78 -5.72 -46.03
C GLN A 37 -24.20 -7.07 -46.49
N ASN A 38 -23.66 -7.79 -45.49
CA ASN A 38 -23.74 -9.24 -45.20
C ASN A 38 -22.81 -10.32 -45.83
N HIS A 39 -22.17 -11.03 -44.88
CA HIS A 39 -21.77 -12.45 -44.80
C HIS A 39 -20.77 -13.06 -45.80
N HIS A 40 -19.51 -13.21 -45.36
CA HIS A 40 -18.78 -14.49 -45.27
C HIS A 40 -17.47 -14.30 -44.46
N SER A 41 -17.07 -15.37 -43.76
CA SER A 41 -15.81 -15.54 -43.01
C SER A 41 -14.57 -15.14 -43.80
N GLU A 42 -13.70 -14.28 -43.24
CA GLU A 42 -12.23 -14.40 -43.20
C GLU A 42 -11.54 -13.09 -42.74
N LYS A 43 -10.65 -13.24 -41.74
CA LYS A 43 -9.53 -12.40 -41.29
C LYS A 43 -9.29 -10.99 -41.91
N SER A 44 -9.21 -9.99 -41.01
CA SER A 44 -8.14 -8.95 -40.95
C SER A 44 -8.21 -8.29 -39.56
N ALA A 45 -7.31 -8.47 -38.60
CA ALA A 45 -5.89 -8.06 -38.52
C ALA A 45 -5.64 -6.56 -38.72
N SER A 46 -4.86 -5.98 -37.78
CA SER A 46 -4.34 -4.60 -37.63
C SER A 46 -5.21 -3.63 -36.81
N ASP A 47 -4.76 -2.95 -35.73
CA ASP A 47 -3.42 -2.81 -35.11
C ASP A 47 -3.52 -2.32 -33.64
N ASN A 48 -2.71 -2.93 -32.76
CA ASN A 48 -2.17 -2.43 -31.48
C ASN A 48 -2.90 -1.29 -30.75
N GLU A 49 -3.95 -1.60 -29.97
CA GLU A 49 -4.20 -0.85 -28.74
C GLU A 49 -3.21 -1.35 -27.68
N GLU A 50 -2.26 -0.50 -27.29
CA GLU A 50 -1.32 -0.77 -26.19
C GLU A 50 -2.09 -1.26 -24.96
N GLN A 51 -1.69 -2.42 -24.41
CA GLN A 51 -2.13 -2.99 -23.14
C GLN A 51 -1.88 -2.00 -21.99
N SER A 52 -2.76 -1.01 -21.86
CA SER A 52 -2.63 0.08 -20.91
C SER A 52 -3.53 -0.16 -19.71
N CYS A 53 -2.94 -0.06 -18.51
CA CYS A 53 -3.62 -0.21 -17.23
C CYS A 53 -4.29 1.12 -16.88
N PHE A 54 -5.60 1.15 -16.63
CA PHE A 54 -6.30 2.38 -16.26
C PHE A 54 -6.98 2.29 -14.89
N CYS A 55 -6.53 3.06 -13.91
CA CYS A 55 -7.16 3.18 -12.59
C CYS A 55 -8.05 4.43 -12.51
N HIS A 56 -9.37 4.22 -12.50
CA HIS A 56 -10.35 5.28 -12.27
C HIS A 56 -10.80 5.26 -10.80
N LEU A 57 -10.45 6.30 -10.05
CA LEU A 57 -10.87 6.50 -8.67
C LEU A 57 -12.09 7.44 -8.58
N THR A 58 -13.06 7.35 -9.50
CA THR A 58 -14.22 8.28 -9.55
C THR A 58 -15.57 7.58 -9.67
N GLY A 59 -15.63 6.25 -9.69
CA GLY A 59 -16.78 5.48 -10.20
C GLY A 59 -17.57 4.72 -9.13
N VAL A 60 -18.75 4.17 -9.48
CA VAL A 60 -19.55 3.28 -8.59
C VAL A 60 -18.79 1.98 -8.31
N LEU A 61 -18.08 1.47 -9.33
CA LEU A 61 -17.05 0.44 -9.21
C LEU A 61 -15.70 1.11 -9.43
N ASP A 62 -15.05 1.54 -8.34
CA ASP A 62 -13.65 1.94 -8.43
C ASP A 62 -12.86 0.74 -8.93
N ASP A 63 -12.34 0.76 -10.14
CA ASP A 63 -11.60 -0.36 -10.70
C ASP A 63 -10.38 0.12 -11.47
N CYS A 64 -9.28 -0.60 -11.23
CA CYS A 64 -8.15 -0.58 -12.14
C CYS A 64 -8.47 -1.56 -13.25
N PHE A 65 -8.85 -1.05 -14.41
CA PHE A 65 -8.99 -1.79 -15.65
C PHE A 65 -7.59 -2.13 -16.13
N CYS A 66 -7.08 -3.23 -15.61
CA CYS A 66 -5.82 -3.83 -15.99
C CYS A 66 -6.10 -5.27 -16.37
N ASP A 67 -5.46 -5.71 -17.45
CA ASP A 67 -5.29 -7.13 -17.67
C ASP A 67 -4.41 -7.71 -16.54
N ILE A 68 -4.97 -8.66 -15.78
CA ILE A 68 -4.28 -9.31 -14.66
C ILE A 68 -3.04 -10.05 -15.17
N GLU A 69 -3.10 -10.61 -16.37
CA GLU A 69 -1.98 -11.34 -16.97
C GLU A 69 -0.79 -10.40 -17.23
N SER A 70 -1.08 -9.18 -17.68
CA SER A 70 -0.08 -8.12 -17.85
C SER A 70 0.58 -7.70 -16.53
N ILE A 71 -0.19 -7.57 -15.44
CA ILE A 71 0.35 -7.30 -14.10
C ILE A 71 1.21 -8.47 -13.61
N ASP A 72 0.70 -9.69 -13.72
CA ASP A 72 1.37 -10.91 -13.29
C ASP A 72 2.70 -11.08 -14.05
N ALA A 73 2.70 -10.88 -15.37
CA ALA A 73 3.90 -10.98 -16.18
C ALA A 73 4.94 -9.90 -15.83
N PHE A 74 4.50 -8.66 -15.67
CA PHE A 74 5.37 -7.56 -15.24
C PHE A 74 5.98 -7.83 -13.86
N ASN A 75 5.15 -8.16 -12.87
CA ASN A 75 5.60 -8.44 -11.51
C ASN A 75 6.54 -9.66 -11.48
N ASN A 76 6.08 -10.81 -11.97
CA ASN A 76 6.76 -12.09 -11.73
C ASN A 76 8.09 -12.20 -12.48
N PHE A 77 8.21 -11.59 -13.66
CA PHE A 77 9.40 -11.72 -14.51
C PHE A 77 10.32 -10.50 -14.49
N LYS A 78 9.79 -9.28 -14.36
CA LYS A 78 10.63 -8.06 -14.37
C LYS A 78 10.92 -7.55 -12.96
N LEU A 79 9.89 -7.38 -12.12
CA LEU A 79 10.02 -6.63 -10.88
C LEU A 79 10.41 -7.48 -9.66
N TYR A 80 9.75 -8.64 -9.48
CA TYR A 80 9.92 -9.53 -8.33
C TYR A 80 11.38 -9.96 -8.10
N PRO A 81 12.17 -10.37 -9.12
CA PRO A 81 13.57 -10.73 -8.91
C PRO A 81 14.43 -9.56 -8.43
N LEU A 82 14.12 -8.33 -8.88
CA LEU A 82 14.86 -7.12 -8.51
C LEU A 82 14.53 -6.67 -7.09
N ILE A 83 13.23 -6.59 -6.75
CA ILE A 83 12.79 -6.14 -5.43
C ILE A 83 13.21 -7.12 -4.34
N ARG A 84 13.17 -8.44 -4.60
CA ARG A 84 13.67 -9.45 -3.67
C ARG A 84 15.15 -9.25 -3.36
N LYS A 85 15.97 -9.09 -4.41
CA LYS A 85 17.41 -8.82 -4.27
C LYS A 85 17.69 -7.51 -3.53
N LEU A 86 16.83 -6.51 -3.69
CA LEU A 86 16.95 -5.23 -2.98
C LEU A 86 16.68 -5.41 -1.48
N THR A 87 15.61 -6.12 -1.11
CA THR A 87 15.23 -6.33 0.30
C THR A 87 16.22 -7.21 1.08
N GLU A 88 17.08 -7.97 0.39
CA GLU A 88 18.17 -8.74 0.99
C GLU A 88 19.42 -7.89 1.31
N LYS A 89 19.49 -6.63 0.84
CA LYS A 89 20.61 -5.72 1.10
C LYS A 89 20.59 -5.19 2.52
N ASP A 90 21.77 -4.88 3.05
CA ASP A 90 21.94 -4.39 4.42
C ASP A 90 21.09 -3.15 4.74
N PHE A 91 20.90 -2.24 3.79
CA PHE A 91 20.04 -1.07 4.00
C PHE A 91 18.57 -1.45 4.27
N PHE A 92 18.06 -2.52 3.65
CA PHE A 92 16.63 -2.87 3.65
C PHE A 92 16.28 -4.05 4.55
N ARG A 93 17.25 -4.90 4.92
CA ARG A 93 16.99 -6.09 5.74
C ARG A 93 16.75 -5.78 7.21
N TYR A 94 17.28 -4.65 7.72
CA TYR A 94 17.15 -4.29 9.13
C TYR A 94 16.03 -3.27 9.30
N TYR A 95 15.09 -3.59 10.16
CA TYR A 95 13.95 -2.73 10.47
C TYR A 95 13.94 -2.41 11.96
N ARG A 96 13.88 -1.12 12.27
CA ARG A 96 13.79 -0.63 13.64
C ARG A 96 12.34 -0.65 14.10
N VAL A 97 12.05 -1.29 15.23
CA VAL A 97 10.68 -1.39 15.74
C VAL A 97 10.65 -1.59 17.25
N ASN A 98 9.62 -1.06 17.91
CA ASN A 98 9.28 -1.38 19.28
C ASN A 98 8.14 -2.42 19.34
N LEU A 99 8.49 -3.66 19.70
CA LEU A 99 7.54 -4.77 19.86
C LEU A 99 7.04 -4.93 21.30
N LYS A 100 7.52 -4.11 22.24
CA LYS A 100 7.24 -4.20 23.69
C LYS A 100 6.20 -3.19 24.17
N ARG A 101 5.78 -2.24 23.32
CA ARG A 101 4.73 -1.27 23.69
C ARG A 101 3.46 -2.01 24.13
N PRO A 102 2.84 -1.63 25.25
CA PRO A 102 1.57 -2.24 25.65
C PRO A 102 0.43 -1.77 24.75
N CYS A 103 -0.57 -2.62 24.55
CA CYS A 103 -1.80 -2.25 23.87
C CYS A 103 -2.52 -1.10 24.61
N PRO A 104 -2.83 0.03 23.94
CA PRO A 104 -3.51 1.15 24.59
C PRO A 104 -5.03 0.97 24.72
N PHE A 105 -5.61 -0.08 24.12
CA PHE A 105 -7.07 -0.23 23.97
C PHE A 105 -7.68 -1.35 24.81
N TRP A 106 -6.98 -2.46 25.01
CA TRP A 106 -7.44 -3.61 25.79
C TRP A 106 -6.27 -4.36 26.41
N ALA A 107 -6.55 -5.15 27.46
CA ALA A 107 -5.56 -6.08 28.01
C ALA A 107 -5.24 -7.16 26.97
N GLU A 108 -3.98 -7.55 26.84
CA GLU A 108 -3.59 -8.57 25.87
C GLU A 108 -4.10 -9.95 26.28
N ASP A 109 -5.01 -10.50 25.48
CA ASP A 109 -5.66 -11.79 25.74
C ASP A 109 -5.05 -12.95 24.91
N GLY A 110 -4.12 -12.65 23.99
CA GLY A 110 -3.76 -13.53 22.88
C GLY A 110 -2.31 -13.99 22.92
N GLN A 111 -2.07 -15.23 23.35
CA GLN A 111 -0.78 -15.90 23.13
C GLN A 111 -0.72 -16.47 21.71
N CYS A 112 0.41 -16.29 21.05
CA CYS A 112 0.71 -17.05 19.86
C CYS A 112 0.77 -18.57 20.13
N SER A 113 0.28 -19.37 19.18
CA SER A 113 0.11 -20.82 19.36
C SER A 113 1.31 -21.68 18.95
N ILE A 114 2.30 -21.15 18.24
CA ILE A 114 3.48 -21.91 17.77
C ILE A 114 4.79 -21.30 18.28
N LYS A 115 5.88 -22.07 18.35
CA LYS A 115 7.20 -21.57 18.80
C LYS A 115 7.76 -20.49 17.85
N ASP A 116 7.50 -20.63 16.56
CA ASP A 116 8.03 -19.79 15.48
C ASP A 116 7.41 -18.41 15.30
N CYS A 117 6.61 -17.93 16.23
CA CYS A 117 6.05 -16.58 16.15
C CYS A 117 6.76 -15.54 17.01
N HIS A 118 7.73 -15.96 17.82
CA HIS A 118 8.61 -15.04 18.52
C HIS A 118 9.56 -14.38 17.52
N VAL A 119 9.85 -13.10 17.72
CA VAL A 119 10.82 -12.35 16.90
C VAL A 119 12.16 -12.45 17.59
N GLU A 120 13.17 -12.95 16.86
CA GLU A 120 14.53 -12.95 17.37
C GLU A 120 15.15 -11.56 17.17
N PRO A 121 15.54 -10.86 18.25
CA PRO A 121 16.20 -9.56 18.13
C PRO A 121 17.58 -9.72 17.49
N CYS A 122 17.98 -8.76 16.66
CA CYS A 122 19.31 -8.80 16.04
C CYS A 122 20.36 -8.34 17.07
N PRO A 123 21.41 -9.13 17.36
CA PRO A 123 22.46 -8.68 18.26
C PRO A 123 23.16 -7.48 17.67
N GLU A 124 23.44 -6.47 18.51
CA GLU A 124 24.05 -5.23 18.03
C GLU A 124 25.29 -5.52 17.19
N SER A 125 26.17 -6.43 17.58
CA SER A 125 27.38 -6.79 16.83
C SER A 125 27.17 -7.07 15.33
N ARG A 126 26.03 -7.62 14.91
CA ARG A 126 25.72 -7.95 13.50
C ARG A 126 25.19 -6.79 12.67
N ILE A 127 24.71 -5.72 13.31
CA ILE A 127 24.16 -4.56 12.60
C ILE A 127 25.31 -3.73 12.00
N PRO A 128 25.27 -3.38 10.71
CA PRO A 128 26.26 -2.51 10.08
C PRO A 128 26.44 -1.18 10.83
N VAL A 129 27.69 -0.71 10.92
CA VAL A 129 28.03 0.50 11.68
C VAL A 129 27.28 1.74 11.20
N GLY A 130 27.02 1.89 9.90
CA GLY A 130 26.26 3.03 9.39
C GLY A 130 24.76 2.98 9.70
N ILE A 131 24.25 1.84 10.17
CA ILE A 131 22.86 1.66 10.64
C ILE A 131 22.80 1.87 12.17
N LYS A 132 23.82 1.40 12.90
CA LYS A 132 24.00 1.67 14.34
C LYS A 132 24.21 3.16 14.64
N SER A 133 25.03 3.82 13.83
CA SER A 133 25.52 5.18 14.05
C SER A 133 24.51 6.27 13.70
N GLY A 134 23.20 5.99 13.76
CA GLY A 134 22.19 7.05 13.80
C GLY A 134 22.44 8.09 14.91
N ASN A 135 23.30 7.78 15.90
CA ASN A 135 23.60 8.66 17.02
C ASN A 135 25.08 8.99 17.31
N TYR A 136 26.06 8.55 16.50
CA TYR A 136 27.46 8.96 16.74
C TYR A 136 28.23 9.19 15.43
N ASN A 137 28.59 10.47 15.25
CA ASN A 137 29.60 11.06 14.34
C ASN A 137 29.17 11.43 12.91
N LYS A 138 28.70 12.67 12.78
CA LYS A 138 29.00 13.51 11.62
C LYS A 138 30.47 13.94 11.75
N TYR A 139 31.28 13.60 10.74
CA TYR A 139 32.66 14.08 10.51
C TYR A 139 33.76 13.66 11.52
N SER A 140 34.68 12.80 11.08
CA SER A 140 36.06 13.26 10.86
C SER A 140 36.84 12.26 10.02
N LYS A 141 37.14 12.66 8.78
CA LYS A 141 38.29 12.18 8.00
C LYS A 141 39.49 13.08 8.31
N VAL A 142 39.93 13.19 9.56
CA VAL A 142 41.27 13.70 9.89
C VAL A 142 41.64 13.13 11.26
N VAL A 143 42.61 12.20 11.26
CA VAL A 143 43.63 11.82 12.27
C VAL A 143 43.90 10.33 12.05
N ASN A 144 44.46 10.00 10.89
CA ASN A 144 45.19 8.75 10.66
C ASN A 144 46.68 9.06 10.45
N THR A 145 47.13 10.13 11.09
CA THR A 145 48.51 10.57 11.04
C THR A 145 48.82 11.12 12.41
N GLU A 146 49.76 10.44 13.08
CA GLU A 146 50.50 10.87 14.26
C GLU A 146 50.00 10.41 15.65
N LEU A 147 50.97 9.87 16.40
CA LEU A 147 50.96 9.32 17.76
C LEU A 147 50.34 7.90 17.92
N GLY A 148 51.09 6.83 18.20
CA GLY A 148 52.35 6.72 18.94
C GLY A 148 52.07 6.67 20.44
N ASP A 149 52.32 5.50 21.04
CA ASP A 149 52.45 5.19 22.47
C ASP A 149 51.79 6.13 23.50
N LEU A 150 50.87 5.59 24.32
CA LEU A 150 51.11 5.44 25.76
C LEU A 150 49.92 4.76 26.45
N SER A 151 50.28 3.90 27.38
CA SER A 151 49.41 3.27 28.36
C SER A 151 48.72 4.30 29.25
N ASP A 152 47.54 3.94 29.75
CA ASP A 152 47.17 4.02 31.17
C ASP A 152 45.65 4.11 31.28
N CYS A 153 45.02 2.94 31.36
CA CYS A 153 43.73 2.81 32.01
C CYS A 153 43.98 2.81 33.51
N GLU A 154 43.64 3.92 34.19
CA GLU A 154 43.10 4.00 35.55
C GLU A 154 43.41 5.37 36.18
N GLN A 155 42.44 6.28 36.14
CA GLN A 155 41.96 7.08 37.28
C GLN A 155 41.11 8.27 36.83
N ALA A 156 40.24 8.70 37.75
CA ALA A 156 39.41 9.91 37.76
C ALA A 156 37.96 9.75 37.27
N GLN A 157 37.14 9.29 38.21
CA GLN A 157 35.76 9.73 38.44
C GLN A 157 35.63 11.26 38.29
N ASN A 158 35.01 11.72 37.20
CA ASN A 158 34.25 12.98 36.99
C ASN A 158 34.34 13.47 35.54
N LEU A 159 33.73 12.75 34.59
CA LEU A 159 33.46 13.27 33.24
C LEU A 159 31.97 13.18 32.87
N GLY A 160 31.10 13.25 33.88
CA GLY A 160 29.67 13.54 33.74
C GLY A 160 29.35 15.03 33.65
N ALA A 161 30.34 15.88 33.33
CA ALA A 161 30.16 17.29 33.04
C ALA A 161 30.50 17.54 31.58
N ILE A 162 29.51 17.35 30.71
CA ILE A 162 29.57 17.83 29.33
C ILE A 162 29.73 19.34 29.41
N ASN A 163 30.86 19.86 28.93
CA ASN A 163 31.06 21.29 28.82
C ASN A 163 30.10 21.81 27.75
N SER A 164 28.93 22.25 28.19
CA SER A 164 27.84 22.75 27.37
C SER A 164 28.16 24.17 26.90
N THR A 165 29.06 24.30 25.94
CA THR A 165 29.28 25.57 25.22
C THR A 165 28.96 25.38 23.74
N LEU A 166 27.78 24.82 23.46
CA LEU A 166 27.09 25.12 22.22
C LEU A 166 26.70 26.60 22.26
N SER A 167 27.09 27.36 21.24
CA SER A 167 26.65 28.75 21.09
C SER A 167 25.12 28.80 21.09
N ASN A 168 24.53 29.88 21.61
CA ASN A 168 23.06 30.03 21.66
C ASN A 168 22.42 29.86 20.26
N GLN A 169 23.11 30.27 19.20
CA GLN A 169 22.70 30.04 17.80
C GLN A 169 22.62 28.56 17.42
N SER A 170 23.49 27.71 17.97
CA SER A 170 23.47 26.27 17.68
C SER A 170 22.32 25.58 18.39
N LYS A 171 22.03 25.96 19.65
CA LYS A 171 20.88 25.43 20.40
C LYS A 171 19.55 25.84 19.76
N GLU A 172 19.43 27.10 19.35
CA GLU A 172 18.27 27.57 18.58
C GLU A 172 18.14 26.81 17.25
N ALA A 173 19.24 26.55 16.54
CA ALA A 173 19.21 25.77 15.29
C ALA A 173 18.79 24.30 15.50
N PHE A 174 19.22 23.66 16.59
CA PHE A 174 18.78 22.29 16.91
C PHE A 174 17.31 22.25 17.33
N GLU A 175 16.83 23.23 18.11
CA GLU A 175 15.42 23.35 18.42
C GLU A 175 14.57 23.71 17.19
N ASP A 176 15.12 24.47 16.24
CA ASP A 176 14.46 24.77 14.97
C ASP A 176 14.44 23.55 14.05
N TRP A 177 15.48 22.71 14.05
CA TRP A 177 15.51 21.45 13.29
C TRP A 177 14.56 20.41 13.90
N THR A 178 14.54 20.27 15.23
CA THR A 178 13.56 19.42 15.91
C THR A 178 12.14 19.94 15.69
N ARG A 179 11.88 21.25 15.80
CA ARG A 179 10.57 21.82 15.43
C ARG A 179 10.23 21.67 13.94
N HIS A 180 11.22 21.63 13.05
CA HIS A 180 11.04 21.45 11.60
C HIS A 180 10.78 19.98 11.22
N ASP A 181 11.43 19.05 11.92
CA ASP A 181 11.31 17.60 11.75
C ASP A 181 10.02 17.09 12.43
N ASP A 182 9.67 17.61 13.62
CA ASP A 182 8.37 17.37 14.29
C ASP A 182 7.19 18.02 13.56
N ALA A 183 7.45 19.03 12.72
CA ALA A 183 6.47 19.64 11.81
C ALA A 183 6.32 18.88 10.48
N GLN A 184 7.01 17.74 10.28
CA GLN A 184 6.83 16.91 9.09
C GLN A 184 5.59 15.99 9.22
N ASP A 185 4.86 15.82 8.11
CA ASP A 185 3.63 15.00 8.04
C ASP A 185 3.94 13.49 8.15
N HIS A 186 4.10 12.96 9.36
CA HIS A 186 4.22 11.52 9.59
C HIS A 186 2.84 10.83 9.56
N PHE A 187 2.68 9.84 8.66
CA PHE A 187 1.45 9.03 8.51
C PHE A 187 1.30 7.93 9.55
N CYS A 188 2.40 7.49 10.16
CA CYS A 188 2.39 6.51 11.23
C CYS A 188 3.05 7.09 12.48
N GLU A 189 2.67 6.57 13.64
CA GLU A 189 3.42 6.85 14.87
C GLU A 189 4.82 6.26 14.72
N LEU A 190 5.83 7.12 14.74
CA LEU A 190 7.22 6.69 14.79
C LEU A 190 7.52 6.21 16.21
N ASP A 191 8.26 5.10 16.30
CA ASP A 191 8.84 4.72 17.57
C ASP A 191 9.90 5.77 17.93
N ASP A 192 9.76 6.43 19.09
CA ASP A 192 10.73 7.44 19.55
C ASP A 192 12.14 6.85 19.45
N ASP A 193 12.99 7.52 18.67
CA ASP A 193 14.35 7.09 18.38
C ASP A 193 15.23 7.04 19.64
N THR A 194 14.77 7.62 20.75
CA THR A 194 15.42 7.62 22.06
C THR A 194 14.81 6.63 23.05
N ALA A 195 13.70 5.96 22.70
CA ALA A 195 13.08 4.99 23.58
C ALA A 195 13.98 3.75 23.75
N PRO A 196 14.25 3.31 25.00
CA PRO A 196 15.17 2.20 25.30
C PRO A 196 14.66 0.84 24.78
N ASP A 197 13.36 0.73 24.48
CA ASP A 197 12.71 -0.52 24.05
C ASP A 197 12.64 -0.70 22.53
N THR A 198 13.22 0.22 21.75
CA THR A 198 13.22 0.15 20.28
C THR A 198 14.45 -0.61 19.79
N GLU A 199 14.24 -1.76 19.14
CA GLU A 199 15.31 -2.68 18.71
C GLU A 199 15.36 -2.81 17.18
N TYR A 200 16.52 -3.17 16.65
CA TYR A 200 16.66 -3.55 15.23
C TYR A 200 16.37 -5.04 15.06
N VAL A 201 15.49 -5.34 14.11
CA VAL A 201 15.10 -6.70 13.74
C VAL A 201 15.61 -6.99 12.33
N ASP A 202 16.17 -8.18 12.15
CA ASP A 202 16.59 -8.68 10.85
C ASP A 202 15.41 -9.41 10.17
N LEU A 203 14.88 -8.82 9.10
CA LEU A 203 13.69 -9.30 8.40
C LEU A 203 13.92 -10.64 7.69
N ILE A 204 15.18 -10.96 7.35
CA ILE A 204 15.52 -12.23 6.69
C ILE A 204 15.31 -13.42 7.64
N PHE A 205 15.66 -13.26 8.92
CA PHE A 205 15.44 -14.28 9.94
C PHE A 205 14.01 -14.30 10.48
N ASN A 206 13.24 -13.25 10.21
CA ASN A 206 11.87 -13.10 10.67
C ASN A 206 10.88 -12.99 9.50
N PRO A 207 10.79 -13.98 8.59
CA PRO A 207 9.90 -13.91 7.43
C PRO A 207 8.42 -13.88 7.85
N GLU A 208 7.60 -13.25 7.01
CA GLU A 208 6.14 -13.29 7.11
C GLU A 208 5.65 -14.65 6.62
N ARG A 209 5.09 -15.45 7.54
CA ARG A 209 4.62 -16.82 7.28
C ARG A 209 3.52 -17.20 8.27
N TYR A 210 3.03 -18.44 8.20
CA TYR A 210 2.06 -18.94 9.17
C TYR A 210 2.58 -18.89 10.62
N THR A 211 1.79 -18.32 11.53
CA THR A 211 2.12 -18.18 12.96
C THR A 211 1.09 -18.84 13.89
N GLY A 212 0.04 -19.45 13.34
CA GLY A 212 -1.09 -19.95 14.12
C GLY A 212 -1.96 -18.86 14.78
N TYR A 213 -1.65 -17.56 14.61
CA TYR A 213 -2.46 -16.48 15.18
C TYR A 213 -3.86 -16.43 14.55
N LYS A 214 -4.89 -16.71 15.35
CA LYS A 214 -6.29 -16.88 14.89
C LYS A 214 -7.30 -16.60 16.01
N GLY A 215 -8.59 -16.68 15.67
CA GLY A 215 -9.68 -16.60 16.63
C GLY A 215 -10.02 -15.17 17.07
N PRO A 216 -10.73 -15.02 18.21
CA PRO A 216 -11.30 -13.73 18.63
C PRO A 216 -10.29 -12.59 18.78
N SER A 217 -9.05 -12.88 19.18
CA SER A 217 -7.99 -11.86 19.28
C SER A 217 -7.67 -11.26 17.90
N ALA A 218 -7.40 -12.10 16.90
CA ALA A 218 -7.13 -11.66 15.54
C ALA A 218 -8.33 -10.95 14.90
N TRP A 219 -9.54 -11.46 15.15
CA TRP A 219 -10.78 -10.83 14.64
C TRP A 219 -11.02 -9.45 15.24
N ARG A 220 -10.75 -9.28 16.55
CA ARG A 220 -10.86 -7.97 17.22
C ARG A 220 -9.93 -6.95 16.56
N VAL A 221 -8.66 -7.31 16.35
CA VAL A 221 -7.68 -6.44 15.68
C VAL A 221 -8.19 -6.01 14.30
N TRP A 222 -8.55 -6.97 13.44
CA TRP A 222 -9.02 -6.64 12.09
C TRP A 222 -10.30 -5.81 12.11
N ASN A 223 -11.25 -6.13 12.98
CA ASN A 223 -12.48 -5.35 13.12
C ASN A 223 -12.17 -3.90 13.49
N SER A 224 -11.28 -3.67 14.46
CA SER A 224 -10.84 -2.33 14.84
C SER A 224 -10.16 -1.59 13.70
N ILE A 225 -9.30 -2.25 12.90
CA ILE A 225 -8.65 -1.63 11.74
C ILE A 225 -9.70 -1.23 10.68
N TYR A 226 -10.67 -2.09 10.37
CA TYR A 226 -11.73 -1.73 9.42
C TYR A 226 -12.68 -0.66 9.97
N GLU A 227 -12.84 -0.57 11.29
CA GLU A 227 -13.65 0.46 11.97
C GLU A 227 -12.97 1.84 11.98
N GLU A 228 -11.65 1.91 11.77
CA GLU A 228 -10.97 3.18 11.49
C GLU A 228 -11.44 3.85 10.19
N ASN A 229 -12.20 3.16 9.33
CA ASN A 229 -12.79 3.72 8.11
C ASN A 229 -13.95 4.72 8.38
N CYS A 230 -13.73 5.69 9.28
CA CYS A 230 -14.70 6.66 9.77
C CYS A 230 -14.32 8.10 9.38
N PHE A 231 -14.29 8.41 8.09
CA PHE A 231 -14.17 9.79 7.58
C PHE A 231 -15.44 10.61 7.92
N LYS A 232 -15.31 11.89 8.32
CA LYS A 232 -16.44 12.75 8.75
C LYS A 232 -17.31 13.19 7.55
N PRO A 233 -18.63 13.47 7.71
CA PRO A 233 -19.49 13.30 8.89
C PRO A 233 -20.57 12.21 8.70
N ARG A 234 -20.61 11.25 9.63
CA ARG A 234 -21.76 10.56 10.29
C ARG A 234 -23.11 10.30 9.56
N SER A 235 -23.25 10.40 8.24
CA SER A 235 -24.55 10.23 7.56
C SER A 235 -24.91 8.78 7.23
N VAL A 236 -23.93 7.86 7.22
CA VAL A 236 -24.16 6.45 6.88
C VAL A 236 -23.73 5.57 8.04
N TYR A 237 -24.70 5.06 8.79
CA TYR A 237 -24.46 4.05 9.82
C TYR A 237 -24.06 2.73 9.14
N ARG A 238 -22.96 2.13 9.60
CA ARG A 238 -22.60 0.76 9.24
C ARG A 238 -23.72 -0.17 9.71
N PRO A 239 -24.21 -1.10 8.88
CA PRO A 239 -25.09 -2.15 9.36
C PRO A 239 -24.42 -2.86 10.54
N LEU A 240 -25.12 -2.97 11.68
CA LEU A 240 -24.57 -3.43 12.96
C LEU A 240 -24.09 -4.89 12.98
N ASN A 241 -24.13 -5.59 11.84
CA ASN A 241 -23.46 -6.86 11.62
C ASN A 241 -23.39 -7.17 10.11
N PRO A 242 -22.21 -7.18 9.46
CA PRO A 242 -22.06 -7.66 8.10
C PRO A 242 -22.23 -9.19 7.95
N LEU A 243 -22.36 -9.90 9.07
CA LEU A 243 -22.37 -11.38 9.14
C LEU A 243 -23.68 -11.96 9.65
N THR A 244 -24.68 -11.15 10.04
CA THR A 244 -26.02 -11.67 10.32
C THR A 244 -26.90 -11.48 9.08
N PRO A 245 -27.32 -12.56 8.40
CA PRO A 245 -28.27 -12.45 7.31
C PRO A 245 -29.56 -11.85 7.89
N SER A 246 -29.95 -10.69 7.39
CA SER A 246 -31.27 -10.14 7.66
C SER A 246 -32.26 -10.99 6.89
N ARG A 247 -32.69 -12.11 7.49
CA ARG A 247 -33.77 -13.00 6.99
C ARG A 247 -33.77 -13.22 5.46
N GLY A 248 -33.10 -14.28 5.02
CA GLY A 248 -33.25 -14.86 3.69
C GLY A 248 -32.15 -14.43 2.71
N ASP A 249 -31.55 -15.41 2.05
CA ASP A 249 -30.78 -15.35 0.79
C ASP A 249 -30.12 -14.02 0.40
N ASP A 250 -29.36 -13.41 1.32
CA ASP A 250 -28.46 -12.30 1.01
C ASP A 250 -27.15 -12.91 0.48
N ASP A 251 -26.92 -12.73 -0.82
CA ASP A 251 -25.74 -13.13 -1.59
C ASP A 251 -24.47 -12.36 -1.20
N GLY A 252 -24.55 -11.52 -0.15
CA GLY A 252 -23.44 -10.69 0.32
C GLY A 252 -23.34 -9.38 -0.46
N GLU A 253 -24.21 -9.13 -1.44
CA GLU A 253 -24.25 -7.87 -2.20
C GLU A 253 -24.68 -6.69 -1.33
N GLY A 254 -25.48 -6.91 -0.26
CA GLY A 254 -25.92 -5.84 0.63
C GLY A 254 -24.78 -5.02 1.24
N PHE A 255 -23.65 -5.65 1.58
CA PHE A 255 -22.47 -4.95 2.11
C PHE A 255 -21.75 -4.13 1.03
N TYR A 256 -21.63 -4.67 -0.19
CA TYR A 256 -20.94 -3.97 -1.28
C TYR A 256 -21.79 -2.84 -1.85
N ASN A 257 -23.11 -3.02 -1.97
CA ASN A 257 -24.05 -1.95 -2.27
C ASN A 257 -23.98 -0.81 -1.23
N TRP A 258 -23.83 -1.15 0.06
CA TRP A 258 -23.57 -0.15 1.10
C TRP A 258 -22.21 0.52 0.93
N LEU A 259 -21.16 -0.25 0.64
CA LEU A 259 -19.80 0.24 0.41
C LEU A 259 -19.78 1.21 -0.78
N GLU A 260 -20.48 0.90 -1.87
CA GLU A 260 -20.66 1.75 -3.05
C GLU A 260 -21.36 3.07 -2.71
N GLY A 261 -22.27 3.06 -1.73
CA GLY A 261 -22.92 4.26 -1.20
C GLY A 261 -22.04 5.14 -0.32
N LEU A 262 -20.80 4.73 -0.01
CA LEU A 262 -19.85 5.54 0.76
C LEU A 262 -19.08 6.51 -0.14
N CYS A 263 -18.54 7.56 0.49
CA CYS A 263 -17.60 8.48 -0.15
C CYS A 263 -16.35 7.73 -0.68
N LEU A 264 -15.73 8.26 -1.73
CA LEU A 264 -14.58 7.67 -2.42
C LEU A 264 -13.45 7.27 -1.44
N GLU A 265 -13.14 8.15 -0.51
CA GLU A 265 -12.08 8.02 0.48
C GLU A 265 -12.25 6.76 1.32
N LYS A 266 -13.50 6.48 1.72
CA LYS A 266 -13.86 5.31 2.52
C LYS A 266 -13.70 4.01 1.75
N ARG A 267 -14.08 4.02 0.46
CA ARG A 267 -13.96 2.84 -0.40
C ARG A 267 -12.50 2.54 -0.69
N VAL A 268 -11.70 3.55 -1.01
CA VAL A 268 -10.25 3.41 -1.20
C VAL A 268 -9.61 2.86 0.07
N PHE A 269 -9.87 3.46 1.23
CA PHE A 269 -9.34 2.95 2.50
C PHE A 269 -9.70 1.47 2.73
N TYR A 270 -10.97 1.09 2.54
CA TYR A 270 -11.39 -0.31 2.68
C TYR A 270 -10.62 -1.24 1.76
N ARG A 271 -10.46 -0.89 0.47
CA ARG A 271 -9.75 -1.72 -0.50
C ARG A 271 -8.27 -1.84 -0.19
N LEU A 272 -7.62 -0.77 0.28
CA LEU A 272 -6.23 -0.81 0.72
C LEU A 272 -6.05 -1.79 1.90
N ILE A 273 -6.87 -1.68 2.93
CA ILE A 273 -6.81 -2.59 4.09
C ILE A 273 -7.19 -4.04 3.69
N SER A 274 -8.19 -4.21 2.83
CA SER A 274 -8.60 -5.51 2.29
C SER A 274 -7.50 -6.17 1.44
N GLY A 275 -6.81 -5.40 0.62
CA GLY A 275 -5.64 -5.88 -0.13
C GLY A 275 -4.49 -6.29 0.78
N LEU A 276 -4.22 -5.51 1.84
CA LEU A 276 -3.18 -5.82 2.81
C LEU A 276 -3.50 -7.11 3.59
N HIS A 277 -4.73 -7.24 4.09
CA HIS A 277 -5.21 -8.45 4.74
C HIS A 277 -5.14 -9.66 3.79
N THR A 278 -5.45 -9.47 2.52
CA THR A 278 -5.32 -10.51 1.49
C THR A 278 -3.86 -10.93 1.30
N SER A 279 -2.93 -9.98 1.24
CA SER A 279 -1.49 -10.25 1.15
C SER A 279 -1.00 -11.12 2.30
N ILE A 280 -1.34 -10.77 3.54
CA ILE A 280 -0.97 -11.54 4.75
C ILE A 280 -1.54 -12.96 4.67
N ASN A 281 -2.80 -13.09 4.26
CA ASN A 281 -3.47 -14.38 4.09
C ASN A 281 -2.84 -15.24 2.98
N ILE A 282 -2.26 -14.65 1.94
CA ILE A 282 -1.53 -15.40 0.91
C ILE A 282 -0.18 -15.88 1.45
N HIS A 283 0.56 -15.04 2.18
CA HIS A 283 1.85 -15.44 2.77
C HIS A 283 1.70 -16.61 3.73
N LEU A 284 0.70 -16.58 4.62
CA LEU A 284 0.47 -17.70 5.52
C LEU A 284 0.04 -18.98 4.78
N CYS A 285 -0.62 -18.87 3.62
CA CYS A 285 -0.96 -20.05 2.82
C CYS A 285 0.27 -20.60 2.11
N ALA A 286 1.13 -19.72 1.56
CA ALA A 286 2.30 -20.08 0.79
C ALA A 286 3.42 -20.68 1.65
N ASP A 287 3.59 -20.17 2.87
CA ASP A 287 4.56 -20.64 3.85
C ASP A 287 3.82 -21.12 5.12
N TYR A 288 3.13 -22.25 4.97
CA TYR A 288 2.34 -22.89 6.02
C TYR A 288 3.15 -24.01 6.69
N LEU A 289 2.94 -24.20 7.99
CA LEU A 289 3.54 -25.32 8.73
C LEU A 289 2.75 -26.61 8.46
N LEU A 290 3.29 -27.45 7.57
CA LEU A 290 2.64 -28.66 7.08
C LEU A 290 2.78 -29.84 8.03
N ASP A 291 3.94 -29.97 8.68
CA ASP A 291 4.22 -31.04 9.63
C ASP A 291 5.10 -30.54 10.79
N GLU A 292 4.64 -30.80 12.02
CA GLU A 292 5.31 -30.56 13.30
C GLU A 292 5.87 -31.86 13.92
N GLY A 293 6.11 -32.90 13.11
CA GLY A 293 6.65 -34.18 13.57
C GLY A 293 8.01 -34.05 14.29
N TRP A 294 8.47 -35.16 14.89
CA TRP A 294 9.72 -35.25 15.69
C TRP A 294 11.02 -34.96 14.92
N GLY A 295 10.93 -34.54 13.64
CA GLY A 295 12.04 -34.19 12.76
C GLY A 295 12.14 -32.68 12.49
N LYS A 296 12.67 -32.32 11.31
CA LYS A 296 12.71 -30.92 10.87
C LYS A 296 11.32 -30.49 10.42
N GLU A 297 10.86 -29.35 10.93
CA GLU A 297 9.60 -28.72 10.52
C GLU A 297 9.52 -28.59 9.00
N LEU A 298 8.41 -29.03 8.44
CA LEU A 298 8.14 -28.92 7.01
C LEU A 298 7.27 -27.69 6.76
N TRP A 299 7.86 -26.72 6.08
CA TRP A 299 7.21 -25.47 5.68
C TRP A 299 6.94 -25.50 4.17
N GLY A 300 5.75 -25.06 3.74
CA GLY A 300 5.41 -25.03 2.33
C GLY A 300 3.96 -24.63 2.02
N PRO A 301 3.57 -24.66 0.74
CA PRO A 301 2.27 -24.17 0.30
C PRO A 301 1.14 -25.12 0.72
N ASN A 302 0.16 -24.58 1.44
CA ASN A 302 -1.06 -25.29 1.81
C ASN A 302 -2.21 -24.91 0.87
N VAL A 303 -2.41 -25.74 -0.16
CA VAL A 303 -3.45 -25.55 -1.19
C VAL A 303 -4.86 -25.58 -0.60
N GLN A 304 -5.11 -26.38 0.44
CA GLN A 304 -6.43 -26.48 1.05
C GLN A 304 -6.79 -25.21 1.82
N GLU A 305 -5.84 -24.64 2.57
CA GLU A 305 -6.05 -23.37 3.27
C GLU A 305 -6.21 -22.21 2.28
N PHE A 306 -5.51 -22.25 1.15
CA PHE A 306 -5.71 -21.29 0.05
C PHE A 306 -7.11 -21.38 -0.54
N ARG A 307 -7.58 -22.60 -0.90
CA ARG A 307 -8.94 -22.83 -1.43
C ARG A 307 -10.00 -22.34 -0.47
N ARG A 308 -9.91 -22.69 0.82
CA ARG A 308 -10.85 -22.26 1.85
C ARG A 308 -11.03 -20.75 1.95
N ARG A 309 -9.98 -19.98 1.63
CA ARG A 309 -9.98 -18.52 1.74
C ARG A 309 -10.35 -17.80 0.45
N PHE A 310 -10.00 -18.38 -0.70
CA PHE A 310 -10.01 -17.68 -1.98
C PHE A 310 -10.79 -18.39 -3.09
N ASP A 311 -11.08 -19.68 -2.97
CA ASP A 311 -11.86 -20.41 -3.96
C ASP A 311 -13.29 -19.85 -4.05
N PRO A 312 -13.82 -19.54 -5.25
CA PRO A 312 -15.15 -18.97 -5.41
C PRO A 312 -16.27 -19.84 -4.82
N ALA A 313 -16.15 -21.17 -4.86
CA ALA A 313 -17.16 -22.07 -4.35
C ALA A 313 -17.16 -22.12 -2.82
N GLU A 314 -15.97 -22.16 -2.20
CA GLU A 314 -15.85 -22.20 -0.73
C GLU A 314 -16.09 -20.83 -0.09
N ALA A 315 -15.61 -19.76 -0.72
CA ALA A 315 -15.69 -18.39 -0.22
C ALA A 315 -16.92 -17.61 -0.73
N LYS A 316 -17.85 -18.26 -1.45
CA LYS A 316 -19.05 -17.63 -2.03
C LYS A 316 -18.74 -16.37 -2.85
N GLY A 317 -17.70 -16.42 -3.69
CA GLY A 317 -17.26 -15.29 -4.52
C GLY A 317 -16.45 -14.19 -3.81
N GLU A 318 -16.44 -14.14 -2.47
CA GLU A 318 -15.68 -13.13 -1.70
C GLU A 318 -14.17 -13.26 -1.89
N GLY A 319 -13.68 -14.48 -2.11
CA GLY A 319 -12.28 -14.77 -2.41
C GLY A 319 -11.77 -13.96 -3.60
N THR A 320 -12.50 -13.98 -4.71
CA THR A 320 -12.17 -13.22 -5.93
C THR A 320 -12.16 -11.71 -5.67
N ARG A 321 -13.12 -11.19 -4.90
CA ARG A 321 -13.19 -9.76 -4.55
C ARG A 321 -11.98 -9.32 -3.73
N ARG A 322 -11.56 -10.13 -2.76
CA ARG A 322 -10.34 -9.89 -1.97
C ARG A 322 -9.07 -9.90 -2.81
N LEU A 323 -8.96 -10.84 -3.77
CA LEU A 323 -7.85 -10.86 -4.72
C LEU A 323 -7.81 -9.61 -5.59
N LYS A 324 -8.95 -9.10 -6.07
CA LYS A 324 -8.99 -7.80 -6.78
C LYS A 324 -8.48 -6.65 -5.91
N ASN A 325 -8.79 -6.64 -4.61
CA ASN A 325 -8.27 -5.63 -3.68
C ASN A 325 -6.75 -5.72 -3.46
N LEU A 326 -6.17 -6.92 -3.53
CA LEU A 326 -4.71 -7.09 -3.53
C LEU A 326 -4.07 -6.40 -4.75
N TYR A 327 -4.59 -6.66 -5.96
CA TYR A 327 -4.10 -6.01 -7.17
C TYR A 327 -4.29 -4.49 -7.13
N PHE A 328 -5.42 -4.03 -6.60
CA PHE A 328 -5.65 -2.60 -6.37
C PHE A 328 -4.58 -1.99 -5.46
N LEU A 329 -4.32 -2.59 -4.30
CA LEU A 329 -3.27 -2.13 -3.39
C LEU A 329 -1.88 -2.14 -4.05
N TYR A 330 -1.55 -3.21 -4.78
CA TYR A 330 -0.29 -3.32 -5.52
C TYR A 330 -0.11 -2.18 -6.52
N LEU A 331 -1.15 -1.82 -7.29
CA LEU A 331 -1.10 -0.73 -8.26
C LEU A 331 -0.94 0.64 -7.58
N ILE A 332 -1.58 0.85 -6.43
CA ILE A 332 -1.44 2.08 -5.64
C ILE A 332 0.00 2.25 -5.15
N GLU A 333 0.60 1.21 -4.57
CA GLU A 333 2.00 1.28 -4.14
C GLU A 333 2.98 1.35 -5.32
N LEU A 334 2.72 0.63 -6.41
CA LEU A 334 3.50 0.73 -7.64
C LEU A 334 3.48 2.17 -8.19
N ARG A 335 2.32 2.85 -8.11
CA ARG A 335 2.19 4.26 -8.48
C ARG A 335 3.04 5.14 -7.58
N ALA A 336 2.99 4.94 -6.26
CA ALA A 336 3.82 5.68 -5.33
C ALA A 336 5.33 5.50 -5.64
N LEU A 337 5.78 4.27 -5.91
CA LEU A 337 7.17 3.99 -6.31
C LEU A 337 7.55 4.71 -7.61
N SER A 338 6.66 4.75 -8.60
CA SER A 338 6.91 5.50 -9.85
C SER A 338 7.04 7.00 -9.62
N LYS A 339 6.26 7.58 -8.69
CA LYS A 339 6.24 9.02 -8.39
C LYS A 339 7.40 9.47 -7.53
N VAL A 340 7.90 8.62 -6.63
CA VAL A 340 9.03 8.94 -5.75
C VAL A 340 10.39 8.78 -6.44
N ALA A 341 10.46 8.21 -7.64
CA ALA A 341 11.72 8.01 -8.37
C ALA A 341 12.62 9.27 -8.41
N PRO A 342 12.12 10.49 -8.73
CA PRO A 342 12.95 11.71 -8.76
C PRO A 342 13.56 12.06 -7.40
N TYR A 343 12.93 11.66 -6.29
CA TYR A 343 13.46 11.88 -4.94
C TYR A 343 14.80 11.15 -4.77
N PHE A 344 14.89 9.90 -5.23
CA PHE A 344 16.05 9.01 -5.07
C PHE A 344 17.13 9.17 -6.14
N GLU A 345 16.79 9.75 -7.30
CA GLU A 345 17.75 10.12 -8.35
C GLU A 345 18.74 11.20 -7.87
N ARG A 346 18.36 11.99 -6.86
CA ARG A 346 19.19 13.06 -6.33
C ARG A 346 20.47 12.53 -5.65
N ALA A 347 21.57 13.24 -5.87
CA ALA A 347 22.89 12.83 -5.41
C ALA A 347 23.00 12.76 -3.88
N PHE A 348 22.26 13.61 -3.15
CA PHE A 348 22.35 13.66 -1.69
C PHE A 348 21.60 12.52 -0.98
N VAL A 349 20.64 11.87 -1.64
CA VAL A 349 19.91 10.74 -1.05
C VAL A 349 20.82 9.51 -1.10
N ASN A 350 21.43 9.19 0.04
CA ASN A 350 22.40 8.11 0.16
C ASN A 350 21.82 6.96 0.99
N LEU A 351 21.97 5.73 0.48
CA LEU A 351 21.58 4.51 1.18
C LEU A 351 22.71 4.04 2.10
N TYR A 352 23.14 4.90 3.02
CA TYR A 352 24.35 4.66 3.82
C TYR A 352 24.21 3.47 4.76
N THR A 353 25.15 2.53 4.73
CA THR A 353 25.26 1.42 5.69
C THR A 353 26.63 1.34 6.37
N GLY A 354 27.59 2.15 5.90
CA GLY A 354 28.99 2.09 6.29
C GLY A 354 29.87 1.37 5.24
N ASN A 355 29.26 0.67 4.29
CA ASN A 355 29.96 0.03 3.18
C ASN A 355 29.67 0.75 1.85
N ILE A 356 30.56 1.67 1.47
CA ILE A 356 30.37 2.54 0.29
C ILE A 356 30.11 1.75 -1.00
N ARG A 357 30.79 0.61 -1.20
CA ARG A 357 30.61 -0.20 -2.43
C ARG A 357 29.22 -0.82 -2.50
N GLU A 358 28.73 -1.31 -1.37
CA GLU A 358 27.39 -1.89 -1.27
C GLU A 358 26.30 -0.83 -1.35
N ASP A 359 26.52 0.34 -0.73
CA ASP A 359 25.58 1.48 -0.78
C ASP A 359 25.36 1.95 -2.22
N LEU A 360 26.44 2.06 -3.01
CA LEU A 360 26.36 2.40 -4.44
C LEU A 360 25.60 1.33 -5.23
N THR A 361 25.96 0.06 -5.05
CA THR A 361 25.30 -1.06 -5.74
C THR A 361 23.80 -1.14 -5.39
N THR A 362 23.46 -0.85 -4.13
CA THR A 362 22.08 -0.83 -3.63
C THR A 362 21.30 0.34 -4.25
N LYS A 363 21.92 1.52 -4.35
CA LYS A 363 21.31 2.69 -5.01
C LYS A 363 21.06 2.43 -6.50
N GLU A 364 22.02 1.84 -7.21
CA GLU A 364 21.84 1.45 -8.63
C GLU A 364 20.69 0.46 -8.81
N LEU A 365 20.59 -0.56 -7.96
CA LEU A 365 19.49 -1.52 -8.00
C LEU A 365 18.13 -0.86 -7.74
N LEU A 366 18.07 0.05 -6.77
CA LEU A 366 16.86 0.82 -6.46
C LEU A 366 16.42 1.69 -7.64
N LEU A 367 17.36 2.39 -8.28
CA LEU A 367 17.07 3.21 -9.46
C LEU A 367 16.60 2.37 -10.65
N ARG A 368 17.18 1.16 -10.83
CA ARG A 368 16.72 0.21 -11.85
C ARG A 368 15.27 -0.21 -11.60
N ILE A 369 14.90 -0.51 -10.36
CA ILE A 369 13.52 -0.82 -9.98
C ILE A 369 12.59 0.34 -10.36
N PHE A 370 12.96 1.59 -10.05
CA PHE A 370 12.17 2.76 -10.43
C PHE A 370 12.05 2.99 -11.93
N ASN A 371 13.05 2.61 -12.72
CA ASN A 371 12.94 2.64 -14.18
C ASN A 371 11.89 1.64 -14.68
N GLU A 372 11.87 0.42 -14.15
CA GLU A 372 10.85 -0.57 -14.49
C GLU A 372 9.45 -0.13 -14.05
N THR A 373 9.30 0.44 -12.85
CA THR A 373 7.99 0.93 -12.39
C THR A 373 7.46 2.12 -13.21
N ARG A 374 8.33 2.99 -13.72
CA ARG A 374 7.96 4.08 -14.64
C ARG A 374 7.61 3.58 -16.05
N ALA A 375 8.25 2.50 -16.49
CA ALA A 375 7.99 1.90 -17.80
C ALA A 375 6.66 1.15 -17.87
N PHE A 376 6.09 0.78 -16.73
CA PHE A 376 4.79 0.11 -16.68
C PHE A 376 3.68 1.07 -17.15
N PRO A 377 2.89 0.72 -18.19
CA PRO A 377 1.91 1.61 -18.82
C PRO A 377 0.66 1.74 -17.93
N MET A 378 0.77 2.50 -16.85
CA MET A 378 -0.32 2.77 -15.92
C MET A 378 -0.81 4.22 -16.03
N HIS A 379 -2.06 4.34 -16.45
CA HIS A 379 -2.88 5.54 -16.37
C HIS A 379 -3.64 5.55 -15.06
N PHE A 380 -3.58 6.66 -14.34
CA PHE A 380 -4.24 6.84 -13.06
C PHE A 380 -4.94 8.18 -13.10
N ASP A 381 -6.24 8.26 -12.84
CA ASP A 381 -6.91 9.56 -12.74
C ASP A 381 -6.57 10.23 -11.41
N GLU A 382 -5.46 10.97 -11.35
CA GLU A 382 -5.00 11.57 -10.10
C GLU A 382 -5.94 12.67 -9.58
N LYS A 383 -6.75 13.27 -10.46
CA LYS A 383 -7.56 14.44 -10.12
C LYS A 383 -8.69 14.13 -9.16
N SER A 384 -9.10 12.87 -9.05
CA SER A 384 -10.25 12.49 -8.24
C SER A 384 -9.98 12.39 -6.74
N MET A 385 -8.74 12.10 -6.34
CA MET A 385 -8.39 11.87 -4.93
C MET A 385 -7.11 12.58 -4.48
N PHE A 386 -6.04 12.49 -5.26
CA PHE A 386 -4.71 12.96 -4.82
C PHE A 386 -4.35 14.36 -5.33
N ALA A 387 -4.93 14.78 -6.47
CA ALA A 387 -4.62 16.03 -7.14
C ALA A 387 -5.80 17.02 -7.24
N GLY A 388 -6.90 16.76 -6.53
CA GLY A 388 -8.13 17.57 -6.47
C GLY A 388 -7.95 19.00 -5.93
N HIS A 389 -9.04 19.68 -5.56
CA HIS A 389 -8.97 21.05 -5.03
C HIS A 389 -7.99 21.12 -3.84
N LYS A 390 -7.09 22.13 -3.84
CA LYS A 390 -5.95 22.23 -2.90
C LYS A 390 -6.33 22.09 -1.42
N ILE A 391 -7.56 22.43 -1.04
CA ILE A 391 -8.05 22.35 0.34
C ILE A 391 -8.56 20.95 0.66
N GLU A 392 -9.39 20.36 -0.22
CA GLU A 392 -9.94 19.02 -0.06
C GLU A 392 -8.85 17.96 -0.02
N ALA A 393 -7.87 18.02 -0.94
CA ALA A 393 -6.74 17.09 -0.95
C ALA A 393 -5.88 17.20 0.33
N LYS A 394 -5.76 18.39 0.93
CA LYS A 394 -5.03 18.59 2.19
C LYS A 394 -5.79 18.04 3.40
N ILE A 395 -7.10 18.27 3.46
CA ILE A 395 -7.96 17.69 4.50
C ILE A 395 -7.90 16.17 4.42
N LEU A 396 -8.00 15.63 3.20
CA LEU A 396 -7.97 14.20 2.98
C LEU A 396 -6.62 13.56 3.34
N LYS A 397 -5.52 14.22 2.96
CA LYS A 397 -4.17 13.82 3.38
C LYS A 397 -4.10 13.68 4.90
N GLU A 398 -4.62 14.66 5.64
CA GLU A 398 -4.60 14.68 7.10
C GLU A 398 -5.52 13.61 7.73
N GLU A 399 -6.69 13.35 7.14
CA GLU A 399 -7.58 12.28 7.58
C GLU A 399 -6.93 10.89 7.40
N PHE A 400 -6.36 10.62 6.23
CA PHE A 400 -5.59 9.39 6.00
C PHE A 400 -4.41 9.28 6.97
N ARG A 401 -3.66 10.36 7.18
CA ARG A 401 -2.55 10.41 8.13
C ARG A 401 -3.01 10.02 9.54
N LEU A 402 -4.14 10.53 10.00
CA LEU A 402 -4.70 10.19 11.31
C LEU A 402 -5.15 8.74 11.42
N HIS A 403 -5.83 8.22 10.39
CA HIS A 403 -6.25 6.81 10.36
C HIS A 403 -5.06 5.86 10.42
N PHE A 404 -4.01 6.09 9.63
CA PHE A 404 -2.80 5.26 9.67
C PHE A 404 -2.02 5.39 10.98
N LYS A 405 -2.07 6.56 11.64
CA LYS A 405 -1.54 6.73 12.99
C LYS A 405 -2.31 5.87 14.01
N ASN A 406 -3.64 5.83 13.93
CA ASN A 406 -4.45 4.98 14.79
C ASN A 406 -4.22 3.49 14.52
N ILE A 407 -4.12 3.09 13.24
CA ILE A 407 -3.80 1.71 12.88
C ILE A 407 -2.45 1.28 13.46
N SER A 408 -1.42 2.14 13.41
CA SER A 408 -0.12 1.86 14.03
C SER A 408 -0.22 1.55 15.53
N ARG A 409 -1.13 2.25 16.24
CA ARG A 409 -1.43 1.99 17.66
C ARG A 409 -2.25 0.71 17.87
N ILE A 410 -3.12 0.35 16.93
CA ILE A 410 -3.85 -0.93 16.97
C ILE A 410 -2.87 -2.10 16.77
N MET A 411 -1.80 -1.92 15.98
CA MET A 411 -0.76 -2.94 15.82
C MET A 411 -0.06 -3.25 17.15
N ASP A 412 -0.06 -2.33 18.12
CA ASP A 412 0.46 -2.59 19.48
C ASP A 412 -0.39 -3.58 20.29
N CYS A 413 -1.59 -3.92 19.79
CA CYS A 413 -2.50 -4.88 20.40
C CYS A 413 -2.45 -6.28 19.79
N VAL A 414 -1.50 -6.52 18.87
CA VAL A 414 -1.30 -7.81 18.22
C VAL A 414 -0.39 -8.68 19.09
N GLY A 415 -0.95 -9.72 19.70
CA GLY A 415 -0.20 -10.63 20.59
C GLY A 415 0.80 -11.57 19.90
N CYS A 416 0.78 -11.64 18.57
CA CYS A 416 1.77 -12.36 17.78
C CYS A 416 2.93 -11.42 17.40
N SER A 417 4.15 -11.67 17.89
CA SER A 417 5.30 -10.77 17.68
C SER A 417 5.67 -10.61 16.20
N LYS A 418 5.75 -11.70 15.42
CA LYS A 418 6.01 -11.61 13.97
C LYS A 418 4.89 -10.90 13.22
N CYS A 419 3.63 -11.16 13.58
CA CYS A 419 2.48 -10.50 12.98
C CYS A 419 2.48 -8.99 13.28
N ARG A 420 2.88 -8.61 14.49
CA ARG A 420 3.05 -7.21 14.92
C ARG A 420 4.18 -6.52 14.17
N LEU A 421 5.31 -7.18 14.00
CA LEU A 421 6.45 -6.69 13.20
C LEU A 421 6.02 -6.38 11.76
N TRP A 422 5.46 -7.36 11.07
CA TRP A 422 5.03 -7.20 9.68
C TRP A 422 3.84 -6.25 9.54
N GLY A 423 2.90 -6.27 10.49
CA GLY A 423 1.79 -5.32 10.55
C GLY A 423 2.25 -3.88 10.67
N LYS A 424 3.17 -3.56 11.60
CA LYS A 424 3.77 -2.21 11.70
C LYS A 424 4.52 -1.82 10.42
N LEU A 425 5.33 -2.74 9.88
CA LEU A 425 6.12 -2.48 8.67
C LEU A 425 5.23 -2.20 7.45
N GLN A 426 4.25 -3.06 7.17
CA GLN A 426 3.39 -2.92 6.00
C GLN A 426 2.45 -1.71 6.12
N THR A 427 1.93 -1.43 7.32
CA THR A 427 1.10 -0.23 7.54
C THR A 427 1.88 1.06 7.40
N GLN A 428 3.14 1.09 7.87
CA GLN A 428 4.05 2.22 7.63
C GLN A 428 4.42 2.37 6.16
N GLY A 429 4.65 1.27 5.46
CA GLY A 429 4.91 1.26 4.01
C GLY A 429 3.73 1.85 3.23
N LEU A 430 2.52 1.40 3.51
CA LEU A 430 1.29 1.89 2.89
C LEU A 430 1.02 3.37 3.24
N GLY A 431 1.20 3.77 4.50
CA GLY A 431 1.11 5.17 4.91
C GLY A 431 2.13 6.05 4.18
N THR A 432 3.36 5.56 3.98
CA THR A 432 4.40 6.23 3.20
C THR A 432 4.04 6.32 1.71
N ALA A 433 3.45 5.27 1.14
CA ALA A 433 2.97 5.29 -0.24
C ALA A 433 1.89 6.37 -0.44
N LEU A 434 0.93 6.48 0.48
CA LEU A 434 -0.08 7.54 0.45
C LEU A 434 0.54 8.93 0.64
N LYS A 435 1.49 9.08 1.58
CA LYS A 435 2.28 10.32 1.76
C LYS A 435 2.90 10.78 0.44
N ILE A 436 3.51 9.86 -0.32
CA ILE A 436 4.09 10.14 -1.63
C ILE A 436 3.02 10.59 -2.64
N LEU A 437 1.91 9.87 -2.73
CA LEU A 437 0.83 10.17 -3.70
C LEU A 437 0.20 11.55 -3.45
N PHE A 438 0.00 11.94 -2.19
CA PHE A 438 -0.50 13.28 -1.83
C PHE A 438 0.55 14.40 -2.02
N SER A 439 1.84 14.07 -2.07
CA SER A 439 2.93 15.04 -2.21
C SER A 439 3.49 15.14 -3.64
N GLU A 440 2.77 14.67 -4.67
CA GLU A 440 3.26 14.70 -6.07
C GLU A 440 3.75 16.09 -6.52
N LYS A 441 3.00 17.15 -6.19
CA LYS A 441 3.36 18.53 -6.56
C LYS A 441 4.62 19.00 -5.83
N GLU A 442 4.84 18.55 -4.61
CA GLU A 442 6.03 18.86 -3.83
C GLU A 442 7.24 18.12 -4.41
N ILE A 443 7.08 16.83 -4.73
CA ILE A 443 8.13 15.97 -5.29
C ILE A 443 8.62 16.49 -6.65
N LYS A 444 7.71 16.91 -7.54
CA LYS A 444 8.07 17.49 -8.85
C LYS A 444 8.82 18.81 -8.76
N ASN A 445 8.59 19.58 -7.70
CA ASN A 445 9.21 20.91 -7.51
C ASN A 445 10.41 20.86 -6.55
N LEU A 446 10.96 19.67 -6.27
CA LEU A 446 12.10 19.52 -5.37
C LEU A 446 13.35 20.18 -5.97
N PRO A 447 14.07 21.02 -5.22
CA PRO A 447 15.33 21.58 -5.67
C PRO A 447 16.37 20.46 -5.84
N GLU A 448 17.11 20.48 -6.95
CA GLU A 448 18.14 19.47 -7.27
C GLU A 448 19.31 19.50 -6.28
N ASN A 449 19.66 20.69 -5.76
CA ASN A 449 20.91 20.95 -5.03
C ASN A 449 20.73 21.42 -3.57
N SER A 450 19.52 21.39 -3.01
CA SER A 450 19.29 21.80 -1.60
C SER A 450 18.65 20.67 -0.80
N PRO A 451 19.18 20.35 0.39
CA PRO A 451 18.37 19.67 1.38
C PRO A 451 17.19 20.60 1.73
N SER A 452 15.99 20.02 1.70
CA SER A 452 14.82 20.44 2.47
C SER A 452 14.29 21.87 2.29
N LYS A 453 13.42 22.04 1.29
CA LYS A 453 12.12 22.73 1.49
C LYS A 453 11.03 21.93 0.74
N GLY A 454 10.26 21.10 1.44
CA GLY A 454 9.09 20.43 0.85
C GLY A 454 8.83 19.01 1.37
N PHE A 455 9.59 18.02 0.87
CA PHE A 455 9.30 16.59 1.06
C PHE A 455 10.55 15.79 1.45
N GLN A 456 10.44 14.98 2.51
CA GLN A 456 11.49 14.11 3.02
C GLN A 456 10.95 12.77 3.50
N LEU A 457 11.75 11.73 3.31
CA LEU A 457 11.50 10.38 3.81
C LEU A 457 12.61 9.98 4.80
N THR A 458 12.23 9.43 5.93
CA THR A 458 13.17 8.85 6.89
C THR A 458 13.66 7.49 6.41
N ARG A 459 14.76 6.98 6.99
CA ARG A 459 15.24 5.62 6.70
C ARG A 459 14.13 4.59 6.95
N GLN A 460 13.41 4.72 8.06
CA GLN A 460 12.36 3.77 8.42
C GLN A 460 11.21 3.79 7.42
N GLU A 461 10.77 4.97 6.96
CA GLU A 461 9.77 5.10 5.89
C GLU A 461 10.25 4.46 4.57
N ILE A 462 11.52 4.64 4.20
CA ILE A 462 12.10 4.03 2.99
C ILE A 462 12.14 2.50 3.11
N VAL A 463 12.62 1.98 4.25
CA VAL A 463 12.68 0.53 4.48
C VAL A 463 11.28 -0.08 4.49
N ALA A 464 10.31 0.56 5.16
CA ALA A 464 8.93 0.11 5.22
C ALA A 464 8.24 0.13 3.85
N LEU A 465 8.45 1.19 3.05
CA LEU A 465 7.88 1.31 1.71
C LEU A 465 8.33 0.17 0.78
N LEU A 466 9.65 -0.08 0.70
CA LEU A 466 10.18 -1.08 -0.23
C LEU A 466 9.93 -2.51 0.26
N ASN A 467 9.98 -2.77 1.58
CA ASN A 467 9.64 -4.09 2.12
C ASN A 467 8.13 -4.37 2.06
N GLY A 468 7.29 -3.38 2.34
CA GLY A 468 5.83 -3.48 2.18
C GLY A 468 5.45 -3.85 0.76
N PHE A 469 5.98 -3.13 -0.23
CA PHE A 469 5.77 -3.43 -1.64
C PHE A 469 6.33 -4.81 -2.04
N SER A 470 7.48 -5.21 -1.50
CA SER A 470 8.07 -6.54 -1.70
C SER A 470 7.13 -7.66 -1.24
N ARG A 471 6.37 -7.47 -0.14
CA ARG A 471 5.33 -8.42 0.28
C ARG A 471 4.22 -8.50 -0.77
N LEU A 472 3.69 -7.39 -1.27
CA LEU A 472 2.66 -7.41 -2.32
C LEU A 472 3.14 -8.11 -3.59
N SER A 473 4.38 -7.80 -4.01
CA SER A 473 5.04 -8.46 -5.15
C SER A 473 5.18 -9.97 -4.94
N THR A 474 5.52 -10.38 -3.72
CA THR A 474 5.59 -11.80 -3.33
C THR A 474 4.21 -12.45 -3.37
N SER A 475 3.17 -11.81 -2.84
CA SER A 475 1.79 -12.32 -2.90
C SER A 475 1.33 -12.58 -4.33
N ILE A 476 1.59 -11.67 -5.28
CA ILE A 476 1.27 -11.88 -6.70
C ILE A 476 2.06 -13.07 -7.28
N LYS A 477 3.34 -13.22 -6.91
CA LYS A 477 4.14 -14.37 -7.33
C LYS A 477 3.58 -15.68 -6.78
N GLU A 478 3.15 -15.70 -5.53
CA GLU A 478 2.56 -16.88 -4.90
C GLU A 478 1.18 -17.22 -5.49
N LEU A 479 0.39 -16.24 -5.94
CA LEU A 479 -0.85 -16.52 -6.68
C LEU A 479 -0.57 -17.33 -7.95
N HIS A 480 0.51 -17.01 -8.68
CA HIS A 480 0.91 -17.80 -9.84
C HIS A 480 1.36 -19.22 -9.46
N ASN A 481 2.09 -19.36 -8.34
CA ASN A 481 2.48 -20.68 -7.83
C ASN A 481 1.23 -21.51 -7.45
N PHE A 482 0.26 -20.91 -6.73
CA PHE A 482 -0.99 -21.58 -6.38
C PHE A 482 -1.82 -21.96 -7.61
N ARG A 483 -1.90 -21.11 -8.65
CA ARG A 483 -2.58 -21.48 -9.91
C ARG A 483 -1.96 -22.74 -10.52
N THR A 484 -0.63 -22.79 -10.58
CA THR A 484 0.11 -23.95 -11.10
C THR A 484 -0.17 -25.21 -10.27
N LEU A 485 -0.10 -25.11 -8.93
CA LEU A 485 -0.40 -26.23 -8.03
C LEU A 485 -1.85 -26.70 -8.15
N LEU A 486 -2.80 -25.79 -8.36
CA LEU A 486 -4.22 -26.12 -8.52
C LEU A 486 -4.50 -26.84 -9.85
N ASP A 487 -3.76 -26.51 -10.90
CA ASP A 487 -3.87 -27.17 -12.21
C ASP A 487 -3.22 -28.56 -12.20
N GLU A 488 -2.13 -28.76 -11.45
CA GLU A 488 -1.48 -30.08 -11.28
C GLU A 488 -2.33 -31.08 -10.48
N HIS A 489 -3.28 -30.59 -9.67
CA HIS A 489 -4.18 -31.41 -8.83
C HIS A 489 -5.60 -31.55 -9.42
N ARG A 490 -5.80 -31.15 -10.68
CA ARG A 490 -6.99 -31.47 -11.48
C ARG A 490 -6.74 -32.72 -12.31
#